data_AF-A4VGK8-F1
#
_entry.id   AF-A4VGK8-F1
#
_cell.length_a   1.000
_cell.length_b   1.000
_cell.length_c   1.000
_cell.angle_alpha   90.00
_cell.angle_beta   90.00
_cell.angle_gamma   90.00
#
_symmetry.space_group_name_H-M   'P 1'
#
loop_
_entity.id
_entity.type
_entity.pdbx_description
1 polymer ?
#
loop_
_entity_poly.entity_id
_entity_poly.type
_entity_poly.pdbx_seq_one_letter_code
_entity_poly.pdbx_strand_id
1 'polypeptide(L)'
;MLSSEQYKAHASALNGIDSVRKNAVREEAFEVRESSNGKHYFVLKATNGQVIGQSQMYASLHSAEQGCDSVRRHAPNAALQDESASPVA
;
A
#
# COMPACT_ATOMS: atom_id res chain seq x y z
N MET A 1 -18.75 -21.62 -18.27
CA MET A 1 -18.72 -20.15 -18.31
C MET A 1 -17.74 -19.72 -17.24
N LEU A 2 -16.49 -19.53 -17.63
CA LEU A 2 -15.38 -19.21 -16.74
C LEU A 2 -14.65 -18.04 -17.41
N SER A 3 -13.98 -17.20 -16.61
CA SER A 3 -13.02 -16.18 -17.08
C SER A 3 -13.53 -14.75 -17.31
N SER A 4 -14.38 -14.20 -16.44
CA SER A 4 -14.55 -12.73 -16.38
C SER A 4 -14.53 -12.11 -14.98
N GLU A 5 -14.70 -12.90 -13.92
CA GLU A 5 -14.64 -12.39 -12.53
C GLU A 5 -13.19 -12.08 -12.09
N GLN A 6 -12.20 -12.78 -12.65
CA GLN A 6 -10.78 -12.54 -12.35
C GLN A 6 -10.21 -11.28 -13.05
N TYR A 7 -10.76 -10.88 -14.19
CA TYR A 7 -10.22 -9.73 -14.94
C TYR A 7 -10.53 -8.38 -14.27
N LYS A 8 -11.65 -8.29 -13.53
CA LYS A 8 -12.01 -7.08 -12.76
C LYS A 8 -11.04 -6.79 -11.61
N ALA A 9 -10.47 -7.83 -11.01
CA ALA A 9 -9.46 -7.70 -9.96
C ALA A 9 -8.12 -7.19 -10.52
N HIS A 10 -7.73 -7.63 -11.72
CA HIS A 10 -6.45 -7.26 -12.33
C HIS A 10 -6.35 -5.77 -12.67
N ALA A 11 -7.41 -5.19 -13.23
CA ALA A 11 -7.46 -3.75 -13.49
C ALA A 11 -7.41 -2.94 -12.19
N SER A 12 -8.08 -3.40 -11.13
CA SER A 12 -8.10 -2.70 -9.84
C SER A 12 -6.74 -2.74 -9.14
N ALA A 13 -6.02 -3.87 -9.21
CA ALA A 13 -4.67 -4.01 -8.69
C ALA A 13 -3.67 -3.07 -9.41
N LEU A 14 -3.73 -3.03 -10.74
CA LEU A 14 -2.88 -2.13 -11.56
C LEU A 14 -3.12 -0.64 -11.22
N ASN A 15 -4.39 -0.23 -11.13
CA ASN A 15 -4.75 1.14 -10.73
C ASN A 15 -4.35 1.45 -9.29
N GLY A 16 -4.45 0.46 -8.40
CA GLY A 16 -4.00 0.56 -7.01
C GLY A 16 -2.51 0.86 -6.93
N ILE A 17 -1.68 0.15 -7.71
CA ILE A 17 -0.23 0.30 -7.62
C ILE A 17 0.26 1.57 -8.32
N ASP A 18 -0.32 1.95 -9.46
CA ASP A 18 -0.04 3.26 -10.07
C ASP A 18 -0.40 4.40 -9.11
N SER A 19 -1.55 4.28 -8.43
CA SER A 19 -1.94 5.22 -7.37
C SER A 19 -0.93 5.21 -6.23
N VAL A 20 -0.46 4.05 -5.75
CA VAL A 20 0.51 3.99 -4.66
C VAL A 20 1.78 4.72 -5.05
N ARG A 21 2.31 4.50 -6.25
CA ARG A 21 3.55 5.18 -6.70
C ARG A 21 3.38 6.69 -6.81
N LYS A 22 2.27 7.16 -7.36
CA LYS A 22 1.97 8.61 -7.52
C LYS A 22 1.67 9.30 -6.19
N ASN A 23 1.07 8.60 -5.24
CA ASN A 23 0.73 9.17 -3.94
C ASN A 23 1.87 8.98 -2.92
N ALA A 24 2.74 7.98 -3.07
CA ALA A 24 3.84 7.73 -2.14
C ALA A 24 4.94 8.81 -2.18
N VAL A 25 4.96 9.67 -3.21
CA VAL A 25 5.79 10.89 -3.21
C VAL A 25 5.19 12.02 -2.39
N ARG A 26 3.88 11.95 -2.06
CA ARG A 26 3.16 12.94 -1.27
C ARG A 26 3.20 12.53 0.20
N GLU A 27 3.86 13.32 1.05
CA GLU A 27 3.86 13.08 2.50
C GLU A 27 2.45 13.13 3.09
N GLU A 28 1.62 14.05 2.59
CA GLU A 28 0.22 14.23 3.00
C GLU A 28 -0.68 13.02 2.69
N ALA A 29 -0.25 12.10 1.83
CA ALA A 29 -0.99 10.89 1.54
C ALA A 29 -0.79 9.82 2.63
N PHE A 30 0.29 9.91 3.42
CA PHE A 30 0.57 8.99 4.51
C PHE A 30 -0.10 9.46 5.80
N GLU A 31 -0.99 8.64 6.32
CA GLU A 31 -1.64 8.86 7.61
C GLU A 31 -1.12 7.83 8.61
N VAL A 32 -0.28 8.27 9.54
CA VAL A 32 0.17 7.45 10.67
C VAL A 32 -0.95 7.38 11.69
N ARG A 33 -1.35 6.16 12.04
CA ARG A 33 -2.39 5.88 13.02
C ARG A 33 -1.83 4.97 14.10
N GLU A 34 -2.29 5.20 15.32
CA GLU A 34 -2.10 4.28 16.42
C GLU A 34 -3.33 3.37 16.53
N SER A 35 -3.08 2.07 16.66
CA SER A 35 -4.08 1.08 16.96
C SER A 35 -4.29 1.01 18.46
N SER A 36 -5.52 0.71 18.90
CA SER A 36 -5.87 0.57 20.33
C SER A 36 -5.03 -0.47 21.08
N ASN A 37 -4.30 -1.33 20.36
CA ASN A 37 -3.38 -2.32 20.92
C ASN A 37 -1.96 -1.74 21.19
N GLY A 38 -1.78 -0.42 21.10
CA GLY A 38 -0.48 0.24 21.26
C GLY A 38 0.48 0.02 20.08
N LYS A 39 -0.05 -0.39 18.92
CA LYS A 39 0.74 -0.59 17.69
C LYS A 39 0.56 0.58 16.75
N HIS A 40 1.62 0.98 16.07
CA HIS A 40 1.59 2.06 15.10
C HIS A 40 1.57 1.51 13.68
N TYR A 41 0.80 2.10 12.80
CA TYR A 41 0.78 1.73 11.38
C TYR A 41 0.52 2.98 10.57
N PHE A 42 0.87 2.96 9.30
CA PHE A 42 0.55 4.04 8.39
C PHE A 42 -0.30 3.52 7.23
N VAL A 43 -1.18 4.38 6.74
CA VAL A 43 -1.98 4.09 5.55
C VAL A 43 -1.70 5.13 4.49
N LEU A 44 -1.67 4.69 3.23
CA LEU A 44 -1.56 5.56 2.08
C LEU A 44 -2.95 5.79 1.51
N LYS A 45 -3.38 7.05 1.47
CA LYS A 45 -4.64 7.48 0.87
C LYS A 45 -4.38 8.07 -0.51
N ALA A 46 -5.20 7.68 -1.48
CA ALA A 46 -5.26 8.34 -2.77
C ALA A 46 -5.96 9.70 -2.65
N THR A 47 -5.82 10.53 -3.69
CA THR A 47 -6.47 11.84 -3.82
C THR A 47 -8.01 11.78 -3.76
N ASN A 48 -8.59 10.60 -4.01
CA ASN A 48 -10.02 10.35 -3.88
C ASN A 48 -10.45 9.97 -2.44
N GLY A 49 -9.53 9.95 -1.48
CA GLY A 49 -9.77 9.56 -0.09
C GLY A 49 -9.76 8.06 0.17
N GLN A 50 -9.56 7.23 -0.85
CA GLN A 50 -9.53 5.77 -0.71
C GLN A 50 -8.18 5.31 -0.19
N VAL A 51 -8.18 4.38 0.77
CA VAL A 51 -6.95 3.73 1.24
C VAL A 51 -6.48 2.77 0.15
N ILE A 52 -5.30 3.05 -0.41
CA ILE A 52 -4.67 2.28 -1.51
C ILE A 52 -3.47 1.46 -1.02
N GLY A 53 -3.00 1.71 0.20
CA GLY A 53 -1.94 0.96 0.83
C GLY A 53 -2.05 1.03 2.35
N GLN A 54 -1.65 -0.03 3.02
CA GLN A 54 -1.56 -0.08 4.48
C GLN A 54 -0.26 -0.76 4.87
N SER A 55 0.47 -0.18 5.81
CA SER A 55 1.67 -0.78 6.37
C SER A 55 1.34 -1.90 7.34
N GLN A 56 2.35 -2.71 7.63
CA GLN A 56 2.27 -3.61 8.77
C GLN A 56 2.16 -2.81 10.08
N MET A 57 1.60 -3.44 11.11
CA MET A 57 1.58 -2.88 12.46
C MET A 57 2.95 -2.99 13.12
N TYR A 58 3.53 -1.84 13.42
CA TYR A 58 4.80 -1.68 14.13
C TYR A 58 4.56 -1.59 15.64
N ALA A 59 5.54 -2.05 16.41
CA ALA A 59 5.50 -1.97 17.88
C ALA A 59 5.84 -0.58 18.43
N SER A 60 6.38 0.32 17.59
CA SER A 60 6.84 1.65 18.02
C SER A 60 6.67 2.66 16.90
N LEU A 61 6.38 3.92 17.26
CA LEU A 61 6.24 5.03 16.33
C LEU A 61 7.48 5.17 15.44
N HIS A 62 8.67 5.08 16.04
CA HIS A 62 9.94 5.18 15.31
C HIS A 62 10.04 4.16 14.17
N SER A 63 9.61 2.92 14.40
CA SER A 63 9.61 1.90 13.34
C SER A 63 8.60 2.21 12.23
N ALA A 64 7.45 2.79 12.58
CA ALA A 64 6.48 3.24 11.59
C ALA A 64 6.98 4.44 10.77
N GLU A 65 7.67 5.40 11.41
CA GLU A 65 8.30 6.53 10.74
C GLU A 65 9.42 6.10 9.80
N GLN A 66 10.31 5.21 10.25
CA GLN A 66 11.35 4.61 9.40
C GLN A 66 10.74 3.84 8.22
N GLY A 67 9.64 3.11 8.46
CA GLY A 67 8.89 2.44 7.41
C GLY A 67 8.29 3.42 6.40
N CYS A 68 7.69 4.51 6.87
CA CYS A 68 7.13 5.57 6.02
C CYS A 68 8.21 6.23 5.16
N ASP A 69 9.35 6.60 5.76
CA ASP A 69 10.47 7.23 5.06
C ASP A 69 11.11 6.29 4.04
N SER A 70 11.24 5.00 4.38
CA SER A 70 11.67 3.95 3.45
C SER A 70 10.70 3.81 2.29
N VAL A 71 9.39 3.70 2.55
CA VAL A 71 8.38 3.62 1.48
C VAL A 71 8.41 4.90 0.65
N ARG A 72 8.55 6.09 1.21
CA ARG A 72 8.63 7.33 0.44
C ARG A 72 9.84 7.37 -0.50
N ARG A 73 11.00 6.92 -0.02
CA ARG A 73 12.23 6.87 -0.83
C ARG A 73 12.20 5.77 -1.90
N HIS A 74 11.60 4.62 -1.57
CA HIS A 74 11.64 3.44 -2.41
C HIS A 74 10.40 3.26 -3.30
N ALA A 75 9.20 3.66 -2.88
CA ALA A 75 7.95 3.52 -3.62
C ALA A 75 7.95 4.10 -5.05
N PRO A 76 8.49 5.30 -5.34
CA PRO A 76 8.58 5.77 -6.72
C PRO A 76 9.44 4.84 -7.59
N ASN A 77 10.44 4.18 -6.98
CA ASN A 77 11.32 3.23 -7.63
C ASN A 77 10.91 1.76 -7.40
N ALA A 78 9.83 1.50 -6.67
CA ALA A 78 9.41 0.15 -6.34
C ALA A 78 8.92 -0.51 -7.63
N ALA A 79 9.58 -1.61 -8.00
CA ALA A 79 9.15 -2.42 -9.11
C ALA A 79 7.81 -3.06 -8.75
N LEU A 80 6.89 -2.99 -9.70
CA LEU A 80 5.63 -3.72 -9.70
C LEU A 80 5.94 -5.22 -9.71
N GLN A 81 6.16 -5.82 -8.54
CA GLN A 81 6.29 -7.26 -8.41
C GLN A 81 4.91 -7.79 -8.07
N ASP A 82 4.16 -8.17 -9.11
CA ASP A 82 2.88 -8.86 -8.99
C ASP A 82 3.14 -10.24 -8.36
N GLU A 83 2.91 -10.37 -7.05
CA GLU A 83 2.94 -11.66 -6.36
C GLU A 83 1.55 -12.31 -6.37
N SER A 84 0.71 -12.01 -7.37
CA SER A 84 -0.59 -12.67 -7.58
C SER A 84 -0.45 -14.08 -8.17
N ALA A 85 0.78 -14.55 -8.40
CA ALA A 85 1.08 -15.92 -8.79
C ALA A 85 1.58 -16.74 -7.60
N SER A 86 0.73 -16.98 -6.60
CA SER A 86 0.85 -18.24 -5.86
C SER A 86 0.30 -19.34 -6.78
N PRO A 87 1.11 -20.29 -7.27
CA PRO A 87 0.54 -21.47 -7.91
C PRO A 87 -0.16 -22.24 -6.80
N VAL A 88 -1.49 -22.19 -6.79
CA VAL A 88 -2.28 -23.18 -6.04
C VAL A 88 -1.93 -24.53 -6.66
N ALA A 89 -1.16 -25.33 -5.90
CA ALA A 89 -0.83 -26.71 -6.22
C ALA A 89 -2.03 -27.61 -5.97
#